data_AF-A0A4Q7RSS8-F1
#
_entry.id   AF-A0A4Q7RSS8-F1
#
_cell.length_a   1.000
_cell.length_b   1.000
_cell.length_c   1.000
_cell.angle_alpha   90.00
_cell.angle_beta   90.00
_cell.angle_gamma   90.00
#
_symmetry.space_group_name_H-M   'P 1'
#
loop_
_entity.id
_entity.type
_entity.pdbx_description
1 polymer ?
#
loop_
_entity_poly.entity_id
_entity_poly.type
_entity_poly.pdbx_seq_one_letter_code
_entity_poly.pdbx_strand_id
1 'polypeptide(L)'
;MQARFARGIAQTPLTVAAREFPTADPAAVPEVGDLVTVHSQDLETEFSVRLNAVAGPDLWYGVIYAISRGAEMLVVAEGLELDDVVSVRRQEIAAVIKSDHHH
;
A
#
# COMPACT_ATOMS: atom_id res chain seq x y z
N MET A 1 -26.09 22.96 -1.88
CA MET A 1 -24.80 22.41 -2.34
C MET A 1 -24.92 20.90 -2.38
N GLN A 2 -24.51 20.25 -3.46
CA GLN A 2 -24.58 18.79 -3.62
C GLN A 2 -23.14 18.28 -3.71
N ALA A 3 -22.70 17.51 -2.71
CA ALA A 3 -21.39 16.87 -2.74
C ALA A 3 -21.42 15.75 -3.78
N ARG A 4 -20.55 15.84 -4.79
CA ARG A 4 -20.39 14.82 -5.81
C ARG A 4 -19.24 13.90 -5.38
N PHE A 5 -19.58 12.78 -4.77
CA PHE A 5 -18.62 11.73 -4.43
C PHE A 5 -18.35 10.89 -5.68
N ALA A 6 -17.17 11.02 -6.28
CA ALA A 6 -16.73 10.08 -7.31
C ALA A 6 -16.40 8.75 -6.62
N ARG A 7 -17.06 7.66 -7.03
CA ARG A 7 -16.77 6.30 -6.57
C ARG A 7 -15.38 5.88 -7.06
N GLY A 8 -14.36 5.96 -6.19
CA GLY A 8 -13.04 5.34 -6.38
C GLY A 8 -13.05 3.80 -6.37
N ILE A 9 -14.18 3.17 -6.71
CA ILE A 9 -14.34 1.71 -6.81
C ILE A 9 -14.21 1.24 -8.27
N ALA A 10 -13.93 2.17 -9.19
CA ALA A 10 -13.84 1.93 -10.64
C ALA A 10 -12.45 2.26 -11.23
N GLN A 11 -11.45 2.51 -10.39
CA GLN A 11 -10.07 2.60 -10.84
C GLN A 11 -9.49 1.20 -10.86
N THR A 12 -9.00 0.77 -12.02
CA THR A 12 -8.22 -0.46 -12.15
C THR A 12 -7.03 -0.35 -11.19
N PRO A 13 -6.83 -1.30 -10.25
CA PRO A 13 -5.71 -1.24 -9.32
C PRO A 13 -4.39 -1.08 -10.07
N LEU A 14 -3.61 -0.06 -9.70
CA LEU A 14 -2.30 0.16 -10.31
C LEU A 14 -1.31 -0.86 -9.75
N THR A 15 -0.44 -1.36 -10.63
CA THR A 15 0.64 -2.28 -10.25
C THR A 15 1.89 -1.46 -9.99
N VAL A 16 2.36 -1.49 -8.75
CA VAL A 16 3.67 -0.94 -8.39
C VAL A 16 4.74 -1.93 -8.84
N ALA A 17 5.83 -1.44 -9.44
CA ALA A 17 7.02 -2.25 -9.66
C ALA A 17 7.74 -2.44 -8.31
N ALA A 18 7.21 -3.32 -7.48
CA ALA A 18 7.68 -3.53 -6.12
C ALA A 18 8.82 -4.55 -6.07
N ARG A 19 9.73 -4.35 -5.11
CA ARG A 19 10.76 -5.34 -4.76
C ARG A 19 10.15 -6.46 -3.92
N GLU A 20 10.56 -7.69 -4.17
CA GLU A 20 10.18 -8.82 -3.32
C GLU A 20 11.01 -8.86 -2.03
N PHE A 21 10.34 -9.01 -0.89
CA PHE A 21 10.88 -9.21 0.43
C PHE A 21 10.51 -10.62 0.93
N PRO A 22 11.40 -11.62 0.73
CA PRO A 22 11.15 -13.01 1.12
C PRO A 22 11.10 -13.23 2.65
N THR A 23 11.35 -12.18 3.45
CA THR A 23 11.60 -12.27 4.89
C THR A 23 10.70 -11.33 5.70
N ALA A 24 9.44 -11.14 5.34
CA ALA A 24 8.49 -10.61 6.31
C ALA A 24 8.06 -11.76 7.22
N ASP A 25 8.35 -11.62 8.52
CA ASP A 25 8.04 -12.57 9.59
C ASP A 25 6.72 -13.33 9.31
N PRO A 26 6.73 -14.68 9.23
CA PRO A 26 5.52 -15.46 8.97
C PRO A 26 4.42 -15.23 10.02
N ALA A 27 4.75 -14.64 11.18
CA ALA A 27 3.78 -14.30 12.22
C ALA A 27 2.96 -13.02 11.95
N ALA A 28 3.36 -12.16 11.00
CA ALA A 28 2.65 -10.92 10.69
C ALA A 28 1.93 -11.02 9.33
N VAL A 29 0.85 -11.80 9.27
CA VAL A 29 -0.07 -11.78 8.12
C VAL A 29 -0.76 -10.41 8.09
N PRO A 30 -0.68 -9.63 6.99
CA PRO A 30 -1.36 -8.34 6.89
C PRO A 30 -2.88 -8.50 6.94
N GLU A 31 -3.54 -7.59 7.63
CA GLU A 31 -5.00 -7.55 7.74
C GLU A 31 -5.56 -6.24 7.16
N VAL A 32 -6.86 -6.22 6.86
CA VAL A 32 -7.54 -4.99 6.45
C VAL A 32 -7.44 -3.97 7.58
N GLY A 33 -7.06 -2.76 7.22
CA GLY A 33 -6.79 -1.66 8.14
C GLY A 33 -5.31 -1.41 8.33
N ASP A 34 -4.48 -2.46 8.29
CA ASP A 34 -3.03 -2.39 8.53
C ASP A 34 -2.36 -1.42 7.54
N LEU A 35 -1.30 -0.78 8.02
CA LEU A 35 -0.40 0.01 7.19
C LEU A 35 0.80 -0.87 6.81
N VAL A 36 1.03 -1.05 5.52
CA VAL A 36 2.13 -1.86 5.01
C VAL A 36 3.12 -1.00 4.25
N THR A 37 4.39 -1.38 4.33
CA THR A 37 5.49 -0.73 3.60
C THR A 37 5.87 -1.57 2.38
N VAL A 38 5.90 -0.94 1.22
CA VAL A 38 6.33 -1.52 -0.06
C VAL A 38 7.43 -0.65 -0.65
N HIS A 39 8.52 -1.24 -1.12
CA HIS A 39 9.59 -0.50 -1.81
C HIS A 39 9.52 -0.69 -3.32
N SER A 40 9.90 0.35 -4.07
CA SER A 40 10.22 0.25 -5.49
C SER A 40 11.35 -0.77 -5.75
N GLN A 41 11.46 -1.25 -6.99
CA GLN A 41 12.49 -2.23 -7.38
C GLN A 41 13.93 -1.79 -7.08
N ASP A 42 14.22 -0.50 -7.18
CA ASP A 42 15.52 0.12 -6.91
C ASP A 42 15.76 0.44 -5.42
N LEU A 43 14.75 0.23 -4.56
CA LEU A 43 14.75 0.54 -3.13
C LEU A 43 14.91 2.03 -2.80
N GLU A 44 14.79 2.93 -3.78
CA GLU A 44 14.90 4.37 -3.53
C GLU A 44 13.57 4.96 -3.04
N THR A 45 12.45 4.42 -3.51
CA THR A 45 11.11 4.89 -3.16
C THR A 45 10.43 3.92 -2.20
N GLU A 46 9.83 4.45 -1.14
CA GLU A 46 9.00 3.72 -0.20
C GLU A 46 7.55 4.19 -0.29
N PHE A 47 6.64 3.24 -0.39
CA PHE A 47 5.19 3.43 -0.40
C PHE A 47 4.61 2.86 0.88
N SER A 48 3.98 3.72 1.67
CA SER A 48 3.14 3.31 2.79
C SER A 48 1.71 3.14 2.29
N VAL A 49 1.18 1.93 2.34
CA VAL A 49 -0.13 1.58 1.79
C VAL A 49 -1.05 1.13 2.92
N ARG A 50 -2.22 1.74 3.04
CA ARG A 50 -3.23 1.31 3.99
C ARG A 50 -4.16 0.28 3.35
N LEU A 51 -4.17 -0.93 3.87
CA LEU A 51 -4.96 -2.04 3.33
C LEU A 51 -6.45 -1.81 3.60
N ASN A 52 -7.29 -1.99 2.58
CA ASN A 52 -8.73 -1.72 2.67
C ASN A 52 -9.61 -2.92 2.28
N ALA A 53 -9.07 -3.91 1.56
CA ALA A 53 -9.79 -5.12 1.19
C ALA A 53 -8.85 -6.31 0.92
N VAL A 54 -9.33 -7.52 1.19
CA VAL A 54 -8.69 -8.76 0.75
C VAL A 54 -9.12 -9.06 -0.68
N ALA A 55 -8.16 -9.23 -1.57
CA ALA A 55 -8.38 -9.54 -2.99
C ALA A 55 -8.02 -10.99 -3.34
N GLY A 56 -7.29 -11.69 -2.48
CA GLY A 56 -6.90 -13.10 -2.62
C GLY A 56 -6.08 -13.60 -1.43
N PRO A 57 -5.61 -14.86 -1.46
CA PRO A 57 -4.87 -15.49 -0.35
C PRO A 57 -3.61 -14.72 0.10
N ASP A 58 -2.94 -14.08 -0.84
CA ASP A 58 -1.71 -13.30 -0.62
C ASP A 58 -1.79 -11.93 -1.33
N LEU A 59 -3.00 -11.41 -1.51
CA LEU A 59 -3.27 -10.21 -2.28
C LEU A 59 -4.28 -9.33 -1.57
N TRP A 60 -3.93 -8.05 -1.41
CA TRP A 60 -4.78 -7.03 -0.83
C TRP A 60 -4.94 -5.85 -1.78
N TYR A 61 -6.05 -5.15 -1.66
CA TYR A 61 -6.16 -3.79 -2.14
C TYR A 61 -5.84 -2.83 -1.00
N GLY A 62 -5.23 -1.71 -1.34
CA GLY A 62 -4.93 -0.65 -0.42
C GLY A 62 -4.83 0.70 -1.11
N VAL A 63 -4.70 1.73 -0.29
CA VAL A 63 -4.58 3.12 -0.74
C VAL A 63 -3.21 3.64 -0.33
N ILE A 64 -2.52 4.32 -1.24
CA ILE A 64 -1.24 4.97 -0.93
C ILE A 64 -1.49 6.10 0.08
N TYR A 65 -0.95 5.92 1.27
CA TYR A 65 -1.05 6.86 2.38
C TYR A 65 0.14 7.83 2.41
N ALA A 66 1.34 7.35 2.07
CA ALA A 66 2.53 8.18 1.98
C ALA A 66 3.52 7.61 0.94
N ILE A 67 4.30 8.51 0.34
CA ILE A 67 5.41 8.19 -0.55
C ILE A 67 6.65 8.90 -0.01
N SER A 68 7.76 8.19 0.14
CA SER A 68 9.02 8.79 0.57
C SER A 68 10.20 8.32 -0.27
N ARG A 69 11.23 9.15 -0.37
CA ARG A 69 12.53 8.85 -0.97
C ARG A 69 13.63 9.30 -0.02
N GLY A 70 14.20 8.35 0.72
CA GLY A 70 15.10 8.67 1.84
C GLY A 70 14.37 9.48 2.92
N ALA A 71 14.79 10.74 3.13
CA ALA A 71 14.18 11.64 4.11
C ALA A 71 13.12 12.58 3.50
N GLU A 72 12.94 12.55 2.18
CA GLU A 72 12.01 13.42 1.47
C GLU A 72 10.62 12.76 1.35
N MET A 73 9.57 13.54 1.63
CA MET A 73 8.18 13.13 1.39
C MET A 73 7.72 13.63 0.03
N LEU A 74 7.13 12.73 -0.76
CA LEU A 74 6.69 13.00 -2.12
C LEU A 74 5.16 12.91 -2.21
N VAL A 75 4.59 13.65 -3.16
CA VAL A 75 3.16 13.55 -3.51
C VAL A 75 2.94 12.58 -4.67
N VAL A 76 3.95 12.39 -5.52
CA VAL A 76 3.93 11.50 -6.68
C VAL A 76 5.30 10.86 -6.87
N ALA A 77 5.34 9.57 -7.20
CA ALA A 77 6.53 8.85 -7.64
C ALA A 77 6.15 7.70 -8.57
N GLU A 78 6.94 7.48 -9.62
CA GLU A 78 6.74 6.34 -10.54
C GLU A 78 5.34 6.26 -11.17
N GLY A 79 4.67 7.41 -11.32
CA GLY A 79 3.32 7.51 -11.86
C GLY A 79 2.21 7.16 -10.86
N LEU A 80 2.55 6.99 -9.59
CA LEU A 80 1.64 6.76 -8.48
C LEU A 80 1.58 8.00 -7.59
N GLU A 81 0.39 8.36 -7.15
CA GLU A 81 0.15 9.48 -6.23
C GLU A 81 -0.52 9.03 -4.93
N LEU A 82 -0.57 9.94 -3.96
CA LEU A 82 -1.38 9.72 -2.76
C LEU A 82 -2.83 9.44 -3.14
N ASP A 83 -3.51 8.63 -2.34
CA ASP A 83 -4.89 8.19 -2.55
C ASP A 83 -5.12 7.21 -3.71
N ASP A 84 -4.09 6.87 -4.50
CA ASP A 84 -4.20 5.82 -5.52
C ASP A 84 -4.51 4.45 -4.90
N VAL A 85 -5.40 3.71 -5.57
CA VAL A 85 -5.72 2.33 -5.22
C VAL A 85 -4.74 1.38 -5.89
N VAL A 86 -4.01 0.63 -5.08
CA VAL A 86 -3.00 -0.32 -5.51
C VAL A 86 -3.32 -1.74 -5.06
N SER A 87 -2.85 -2.72 -5.81
CA SER A 87 -2.82 -4.11 -5.37
C SER A 87 -1.45 -4.42 -4.76
N VAL A 88 -1.43 -5.01 -3.57
CA VAL A 88 -0.20 -5.36 -2.84
C VAL A 88 -0.17 -6.86 -2.61
N ARG A 89 0.93 -7.52 -2.99
CA ARG A 89 1.16 -8.95 -2.74
C ARG A 89 1.92 -9.17 -1.46
N ARG A 90 1.73 -10.33 -0.81
CA ARG A 90 2.43 -10.68 0.43
C ARG A 90 3.96 -10.61 0.30
N GLN A 91 4.47 -10.99 -0.87
CA GLN A 91 5.90 -10.98 -1.19
C GLN A 91 6.47 -9.57 -1.39
N GLU A 92 5.66 -8.54 -1.58
CA GLU A 92 6.09 -7.16 -1.81
C GLU A 92 6.14 -6.34 -0.51
N ILE A 93 5.60 -6.91 0.58
CA ILE A 93 5.48 -6.24 1.87
C ILE A 93 6.79 -6.38 2.65
N ALA A 94 7.47 -5.26 2.85
CA ALA A 94 8.68 -5.17 3.64
C ALA A 94 8.41 -5.09 5.15
N ALA A 95 7.34 -4.38 5.53
CA ALA A 95 6.95 -4.21 6.93
C ALA A 95 5.43 -4.08 7.07
N VAL A 96 4.91 -4.45 8.24
CA VAL A 96 3.50 -4.32 8.61
C VAL A 96 3.42 -3.57 9.94
N ILE A 97 2.72 -2.45 9.94
CA ILE A 97 2.29 -1.74 11.14
C ILE A 97 0.84 -2.12 11.37
N LYS A 98 0.60 -2.85 12.46
CA LYS A 98 -0.74 -3.28 12.83
C LYS A 98 -1.62 -2.10 13.15
N SER A 99 -2.85 -2.14 12.67
CA SER A 99 -3.89 -1.27 13.21
C SER A 99 -4.09 -1.66 14.66
N ASP A 100 -3.66 -0.82 15.60
CA ASP A 100 -4.00 -1.03 17.01
C ASP A 100 -5.52 -1.16 17.13
N HIS A 101 -6.00 -2.37 17.44
CA HIS A 101 -7.36 -2.61 17.92
C HIS A 101 -7.44 -2.08 19.37
N HIS A 102 -7.24 -0.77 19.55
CA HIS A 102 -7.58 -0.08 20.78
C HIS A 102 -9.02 0.41 20.65
N HIS A 103 -9.97 -0.48 20.97
CA HIS A 103 -11.33 -0.10 21.34
C HIS A 103 -11.91 -1.03 22.39
#